data_AF-A0A4Q6A8P1-F1
#
_entry.id   AF-A0A4Q6A8P1-F1
#
_cell.length_a   1.000
_cell.length_b   1.000
_cell.length_c   1.000
_cell.angle_alpha   90.00
_cell.angle_beta   90.00
_cell.angle_gamma   90.00
#
_symmetry.space_group_name_H-M   'P 1'
#
loop_
_entity.id
_entity.type
_entity.pdbx_description
1 polymer ?
#
loop_
_entity_poly.entity_id
_entity_poly.type
_entity_poly.pdbx_seq_one_letter_code
_entity_poly.pdbx_strand_id
1 'polypeptide(L)'
;MAEHAADHLSYWLQLKLEHKDLLGQIRHWDNLKVAMDETAIWVKDFTAAQLETNLLKSIPFARLFYSKDEFLYAKGSLLPSCRQPAFLWTPIARALPLSLPRLNHNFFEVGATYPVHLVPAAGEQAPVALLIDIAAANPYIQTAAAARLQHLQWVMLNESQALV
;
A
#
# COMPACT_ATOMS: atom_id res chain seq x y z
N MET A 1 -27.83 10.42 39.52
CA MET A 1 -27.72 11.29 38.32
C MET A 1 -26.28 11.78 38.21
N ALA A 2 -25.47 11.11 37.40
CA ALA A 2 -24.22 11.64 36.79
C ALA A 2 -23.61 10.50 35.95
N GLU A 3 -24.38 9.96 35.01
CA GLU A 3 -23.84 9.10 33.95
C GLU A 3 -23.53 10.01 32.75
N HIS A 4 -22.37 9.81 32.13
CA HIS A 4 -21.93 10.43 30.86
C HIS A 4 -21.21 11.80 30.90
N ALA A 5 -20.18 11.93 31.75
CA ALA A 5 -19.11 12.94 31.55
C ALA A 5 -17.74 12.28 31.28
N ALA A 6 -17.72 11.05 30.74
CA ALA A 6 -16.50 10.40 30.29
C ALA A 6 -16.13 10.92 28.89
N ASP A 7 -15.43 12.05 28.90
CA ASP A 7 -14.38 12.45 27.98
C ASP A 7 -14.36 11.75 26.62
N HIS A 8 -14.81 12.44 25.58
CA HIS A 8 -14.53 12.08 24.19
C HIS A 8 -13.07 12.42 23.85
N LEU A 9 -12.11 11.78 24.54
CA LEU A 9 -10.68 11.92 24.30
C LEU A 9 -10.39 11.45 22.87
N SER A 10 -10.15 12.41 21.97
CA SER A 10 -9.71 12.13 20.61
C SER A 10 -8.20 11.95 20.61
N TYR A 11 -7.73 10.84 20.05
CA TYR A 11 -6.31 10.52 19.96
C TYR A 11 -5.77 10.83 18.57
N TRP A 12 -4.52 11.26 18.54
CA TRP A 12 -3.83 11.80 17.38
C TRP A 12 -2.47 11.16 17.24
N LEU A 13 -1.99 11.11 16.00
CA LEU A 13 -0.66 10.65 15.64
C LEU A 13 -0.02 11.68 14.72
N GLN A 14 1.25 11.98 14.97
CA GLN A 14 2.09 12.81 14.10
C GLN A 14 3.29 12.00 13.62
N LEU A 15 3.59 12.12 12.33
CA LEU A 15 4.81 11.62 11.70
C LEU A 15 5.38 12.71 10.79
N LYS A 16 6.67 12.64 10.50
CA LYS A 16 7.24 13.44 9.41
C LYS A 16 6.70 12.96 8.07
N LEU A 17 6.55 13.87 7.12
CA LEU A 17 6.01 13.57 5.80
C LEU A 17 6.86 12.54 5.03
N GLU A 18 8.18 12.51 5.25
CA GLU A 18 9.13 11.52 4.71
C GLU A 18 8.81 10.06 5.10
N HIS A 19 8.02 9.87 6.15
CA HIS A 19 7.65 8.57 6.70
C HIS A 19 6.19 8.19 6.42
N LYS A 20 5.53 8.90 5.51
CA LYS A 20 4.10 8.71 5.16
C LYS A 20 3.75 7.26 4.82
N ASP A 21 4.63 6.54 4.14
CA ASP A 21 4.35 5.16 3.68
C ASP A 21 4.16 4.17 4.84
N LEU A 22 4.72 4.46 6.02
CA LEU A 22 4.54 3.63 7.21
C LEU A 22 3.09 3.59 7.70
N LEU A 23 2.27 4.60 7.36
CA LEU A 23 0.84 4.64 7.65
C LEU A 23 0.02 3.64 6.82
N GLY A 24 0.63 2.98 5.83
CA GLY A 24 -0.04 1.94 5.04
C GLY A 24 -0.68 0.85 5.89
N GLN A 25 -0.08 0.51 7.04
CA GLN A 25 -0.56 -0.53 7.94
C GLN A 25 -1.92 -0.21 8.58
N ILE A 26 -2.24 1.07 8.80
CA ILE A 26 -3.48 1.52 9.46
C ILE A 26 -4.52 2.07 8.48
N ARG A 27 -4.24 2.01 7.17
CA ARG A 27 -5.10 2.56 6.11
C ARG A 27 -6.51 1.93 6.07
N HIS A 28 -6.65 0.71 6.57
CA HIS A 28 -7.90 -0.04 6.58
C HIS A 28 -8.88 0.40 7.69
N TRP A 29 -8.51 1.38 8.53
CA TRP A 29 -9.41 1.90 9.57
C TRP A 29 -10.22 3.08 9.05
N ASP A 30 -11.53 2.87 8.86
CA ASP A 30 -12.43 3.85 8.23
C ASP A 30 -12.71 5.09 9.08
N ASN A 31 -12.52 5.00 10.41
CA ASN A 31 -12.74 6.13 11.32
C ASN A 31 -11.64 7.20 11.22
N LEU A 32 -10.48 6.87 10.65
CA LEU A 32 -9.33 7.77 10.68
C LEU A 32 -9.42 8.87 9.64
N LYS A 33 -8.96 10.05 10.06
CA LYS A 33 -8.78 11.21 9.18
C LYS A 33 -7.33 11.65 9.20
N VAL A 34 -6.86 12.09 8.03
CA VAL A 34 -5.50 12.52 7.78
C VAL A 34 -5.50 13.97 7.34
N ALA A 35 -4.54 14.72 7.85
CA ALA A 35 -4.16 16.02 7.37
C ALA A 35 -2.65 16.04 7.11
N MET A 36 -2.20 16.88 6.20
CA MET A 36 -0.78 17.05 5.88
C MET A 36 -0.48 18.55 5.91
N ASP A 37 0.64 18.90 6.52
CA ASP A 37 1.29 20.20 6.38
C ASP A 37 2.59 20.03 5.56
N GLU A 38 3.41 21.08 5.45
CA GLU A 38 4.66 21.05 4.67
C GLU A 38 5.69 20.04 5.19
N THR A 39 5.63 19.68 6.48
CA THR A 39 6.69 18.93 7.17
C THR A 39 6.20 17.61 7.77
N ALA A 40 4.92 17.51 8.08
CA ALA A 40 4.34 16.45 8.87
C ALA A 40 2.99 15.98 8.33
N ILE A 41 2.70 14.72 8.66
CA ILE A 41 1.40 14.09 8.47
C ILE A 41 0.77 13.86 9.84
N TRP A 42 -0.49 14.22 9.94
CA TRP A 42 -1.31 14.12 11.13
C TRP A 42 -2.45 13.16 10.87
N VAL A 43 -2.71 12.29 11.84
CA VAL A 43 -3.83 11.36 11.82
C VAL A 43 -4.62 11.53 13.11
N LYS A 44 -5.95 11.57 13.03
CA LYS A 44 -6.82 11.73 14.19
C LYS A 44 -7.99 10.76 14.18
N ASP A 45 -8.76 10.81 15.27
CA ASP A 45 -9.96 10.02 15.52
C ASP A 45 -9.64 8.53 15.81
N PHE A 46 -8.43 8.25 16.33
CA PHE A 46 -8.12 6.91 16.84
C PHE A 46 -8.98 6.57 18.07
N THR A 47 -9.38 5.31 18.18
CA THR A 47 -10.03 4.77 19.38
C THR A 47 -8.99 4.33 20.41
N ALA A 48 -9.38 4.26 21.69
CA ALA A 48 -8.51 3.73 22.74
C ALA A 48 -8.04 2.30 22.46
N ALA A 49 -8.90 1.46 21.85
CA ALA A 49 -8.53 0.11 21.46
C ALA A 49 -7.45 0.10 20.35
N GLN A 50 -7.56 0.98 19.35
CA GLN A 50 -6.58 1.10 18.26
C GLN A 50 -5.20 1.51 18.78
N LEU A 51 -5.13 2.36 19.80
CA LEU A 51 -3.86 2.78 20.42
C LEU A 51 -3.05 1.64 21.02
N GLU A 52 -3.72 0.60 21.49
CA GLU A 52 -3.07 -0.52 22.16
C GLU A 52 -2.68 -1.65 21.21
N THR A 53 -3.08 -1.58 19.94
CA THR A 53 -2.73 -2.55 18.91
C THR A 53 -1.22 -2.56 18.59
N ASN A 54 -0.70 -3.75 18.31
CA ASN A 54 0.68 -3.89 17.81
C ASN A 54 0.89 -3.18 16.47
N LEU A 55 -0.17 -3.06 15.65
CA LEU A 55 -0.14 -2.35 14.37
C LEU A 55 0.23 -0.87 14.52
N LEU A 56 -0.29 -0.18 15.54
CA LEU A 56 0.07 1.22 15.77
C LEU A 56 1.44 1.33 16.44
N LYS A 57 1.72 0.46 17.41
CA LYS A 57 2.99 0.42 18.15
C LYS A 57 4.19 0.07 17.26
N SER A 58 3.97 -0.63 16.14
CA SER A 58 5.02 -0.99 15.18
C SER A 58 5.42 0.16 14.25
N ILE A 59 4.70 1.29 14.22
CA ILE A 59 5.02 2.43 13.36
C ILE A 59 6.15 3.24 14.01
N PRO A 60 7.39 3.22 13.46
CA PRO A 60 8.49 3.95 14.05
C PRO A 60 8.29 5.47 13.89
N PHE A 61 8.94 6.23 14.78
CA PHE A 61 8.94 7.70 14.79
C PHE A 61 7.58 8.38 15.03
N ALA A 62 6.52 7.59 15.24
CA ALA A 62 5.18 8.11 15.50
C ALA A 62 5.14 8.78 16.88
N ARG A 63 4.64 10.02 16.93
CA ARG A 63 4.32 10.72 18.17
C ARG A 63 2.82 10.65 18.40
N LEU A 64 2.41 10.12 19.55
CA LEU A 64 1.02 9.97 19.93
C LEU A 64 0.60 11.12 20.85
N PHE A 65 -0.59 11.65 20.62
CA PHE A 65 -1.18 12.69 21.43
C PHE A 65 -2.62 12.36 21.81
N TYR A 66 -3.11 12.98 22.88
CA TYR A 66 -4.52 13.04 23.22
C TYR A 66 -4.98 14.49 23.25
N SER A 67 -6.22 14.71 22.83
CA SER A 67 -6.86 16.01 22.82
C SER A 67 -7.61 16.25 24.13
N LYS A 68 -7.41 17.43 24.71
CA LYS A 68 -8.19 17.93 25.84
C LYS A 68 -8.25 19.45 25.79
N ASP A 69 -9.46 20.02 25.93
CA ASP A 69 -9.68 21.47 25.98
C ASP A 69 -9.01 22.26 24.82
N GLU A 70 -9.13 21.79 23.57
CA GLU A 70 -8.49 22.38 22.36
C GLU A 70 -6.95 22.28 22.31
N PHE A 71 -6.32 21.60 23.25
CA PHE A 71 -4.88 21.34 23.25
C PHE A 71 -4.56 19.86 22.99
N LEU A 72 -3.37 19.63 22.42
CA LEU A 72 -2.78 18.31 22.25
C LEU A 72 -1.71 18.09 23.31
N TYR A 73 -1.81 16.95 23.98
CA TYR A 73 -0.88 16.51 25.00
C TYR A 73 -0.19 15.25 24.51
N ALA A 74 1.14 15.20 24.52
CA ALA A 74 1.87 13.99 24.20
C ALA A 74 1.45 12.84 25.15
N LYS A 75 1.31 11.61 24.63
CA LYS A 75 0.96 10.43 25.43
C LYS A 75 2.00 10.27 26.55
N GLY A 76 1.54 10.29 27.80
CA GLY A 76 2.40 10.24 29.00
C GLY A 76 2.85 11.60 29.55
N SER A 77 2.52 12.72 28.89
CA SER A 77 2.75 14.08 29.38
C SER A 77 1.50 14.67 30.01
N LEU A 78 1.68 15.44 31.09
CA LEU A 78 0.65 16.28 31.70
C LEU A 78 0.66 17.72 31.17
N LEU A 79 1.68 18.10 30.41
CA LEU A 79 1.82 19.44 29.84
C LEU A 79 1.34 19.46 28.38
N PRO A 80 0.63 20.53 27.97
CA PRO A 80 0.20 20.69 26.59
C PRO A 80 1.43 20.85 25.69
N SER A 81 1.44 20.13 24.57
CA SER A 81 2.49 20.23 23.57
C SER A 81 2.22 21.35 22.58
N CYS A 82 0.97 21.45 22.10
CA CYS A 82 0.53 22.50 21.20
C CYS A 82 -1.01 22.64 21.23
N ARG A 83 -1.53 23.71 20.62
CA ARG A 83 -2.97 23.83 20.33
C ARG A 83 -3.35 22.92 19.17
N GLN A 84 -4.59 22.44 19.14
CA GLN A 84 -5.10 21.68 18.00
C GLN A 84 -4.98 22.50 16.71
N PRO A 85 -4.26 21.98 15.70
CA PRO A 85 -4.11 22.66 14.43
C PRO A 85 -5.41 22.59 13.61
N ALA A 86 -5.76 23.71 12.97
CA ALA A 86 -6.93 23.83 12.12
C ALA A 86 -6.64 23.30 10.70
N PHE A 87 -6.59 21.98 10.56
CA PHE A 87 -6.34 21.33 9.27
C PHE A 87 -7.61 21.01 8.48
N LEU A 88 -7.44 20.89 7.16
CA LEU A 88 -8.42 20.25 6.29
C LEU A 88 -8.27 18.72 6.38
N TRP A 89 -9.20 18.10 7.10
CA TRP A 89 -9.18 16.67 7.34
C TRP A 89 -9.76 15.88 6.17
N THR A 90 -9.02 14.88 5.72
CA THR A 90 -9.40 13.97 4.63
C THR A 90 -9.51 12.54 5.16
N PRO A 91 -10.54 11.75 4.81
CA PRO A 91 -10.60 10.33 5.18
C PRO A 91 -9.33 9.58 4.75
N ILE A 92 -8.81 8.69 5.61
CA ILE A 92 -7.51 8.02 5.38
C ILE A 92 -7.44 7.28 4.04
N ALA A 93 -8.54 6.63 3.63
CA ALA A 93 -8.63 5.90 2.36
C ALA A 93 -8.40 6.80 1.14
N ARG A 94 -8.79 8.08 1.23
CA ARG A 94 -8.57 9.08 0.16
C ARG A 94 -7.20 9.73 0.28
N ALA A 95 -6.74 10.01 1.50
CA ALA A 95 -5.44 10.64 1.73
C ALA A 95 -4.26 9.70 1.38
N LEU A 96 -4.48 8.40 1.50
CA LEU A 96 -3.54 7.33 1.21
C LEU A 96 -4.18 6.36 0.19
N PRO A 97 -4.19 6.69 -1.11
CA PRO A 97 -4.83 5.84 -2.12
C PRO A 97 -4.01 4.57 -2.40
N LEU A 98 -4.68 3.44 -2.63
CA LEU A 98 -4.06 2.20 -3.11
C LEU A 98 -3.93 2.28 -4.63
N SER A 99 -2.69 2.17 -5.13
CA SER A 99 -2.47 1.93 -6.55
C SER A 99 -2.29 0.44 -6.75
N LEU A 100 -3.29 -0.21 -7.34
CA LEU A 100 -3.14 -1.60 -7.78
C LEU A 100 -2.39 -1.59 -9.12
N PRO A 101 -1.45 -2.52 -9.35
CA PRO A 101 -0.82 -2.66 -10.65
C PRO A 101 -1.90 -2.95 -11.71
N ARG A 102 -1.79 -2.32 -12.88
CA ARG A 102 -2.79 -2.45 -13.97
C ARG A 102 -2.97 -3.87 -14.49
N LEU A 103 -1.99 -4.74 -14.27
CA LEU A 103 -1.99 -6.13 -14.72
C LEU A 103 -1.54 -7.03 -13.57
N ASN A 104 -2.46 -7.87 -13.09
CA ASN A 104 -2.11 -9.06 -12.34
C ASN A 104 -2.30 -10.28 -13.26
N HIS A 105 -1.29 -10.57 -14.08
CA HIS A 105 -1.29 -11.75 -14.96
C HIS A 105 -1.37 -13.08 -14.18
N ASN A 106 -1.20 -13.02 -12.86
CA ASN A 106 -1.20 -14.16 -11.95
C ASN A 106 -2.33 -14.08 -10.93
N PHE A 107 -3.45 -13.39 -11.22
CA PHE A 107 -4.62 -13.44 -10.35
C PHE A 107 -5.30 -14.81 -10.47
N PHE A 108 -4.69 -15.81 -9.84
CA PHE A 108 -5.35 -17.01 -9.39
C PHE A 108 -5.94 -16.61 -8.03
N GLU A 109 -7.26 -16.52 -7.93
CA GLU A 109 -7.98 -16.14 -6.71
C GLU A 109 -7.32 -16.73 -5.45
N VAL A 110 -7.28 -15.97 -4.35
CA VAL A 110 -6.63 -16.39 -3.10
C VAL A 110 -7.29 -17.68 -2.59
N GLY A 111 -6.64 -18.83 -2.82
CA GLY A 111 -7.12 -20.16 -2.42
C GLY A 111 -7.54 -21.08 -3.57
N ALA A 112 -7.61 -20.61 -4.81
CA ALA A 112 -7.93 -21.47 -5.94
C ALA A 112 -6.73 -22.38 -6.26
N THR A 113 -6.93 -23.70 -6.11
CA THR A 113 -5.94 -24.70 -6.52
C THR A 113 -6.43 -25.34 -7.81
N TYR A 114 -5.79 -25.01 -8.93
CA TYR A 114 -6.11 -25.62 -10.23
C TYR A 114 -5.19 -26.80 -10.47
N PRO A 115 -5.72 -28.03 -10.60
CA PRO A 115 -4.90 -29.17 -10.97
C PRO A 115 -4.50 -29.03 -12.45
N VAL A 116 -3.22 -28.70 -12.68
CA VAL A 116 -2.64 -28.69 -14.03
C VAL A 116 -2.24 -30.11 -14.37
N HIS A 117 -2.88 -30.67 -15.39
CA HIS A 117 -2.55 -31.99 -15.92
C HIS A 117 -2.01 -31.84 -17.34
N LEU A 118 -0.88 -32.50 -17.62
CA LEU A 118 -0.41 -32.68 -18.98
C LEU A 118 -1.32 -33.70 -19.66
N VAL A 119 -1.96 -33.29 -20.75
CA VAL A 119 -2.80 -34.17 -21.57
C VAL A 119 -1.95 -34.68 -22.72
N PRO A 120 -1.96 -35.99 -23.01
CA PRO A 120 -1.27 -36.51 -24.19
C PRO A 120 -1.79 -35.82 -25.45
N ALA A 121 -0.88 -35.30 -26.27
CA ALA A 121 -1.25 -34.81 -27.59
C ALA A 121 -1.64 -36.01 -28.48
N ALA A 122 -2.67 -35.84 -29.32
CA ALA A 122 -3.14 -36.90 -30.22
C ALA A 122 -2.09 -37.31 -31.29
N GLY A 123 -1.04 -36.50 -31.47
CA GLY A 123 0.09 -36.76 -32.35
C GLY A 123 1.16 -35.69 -32.18
N GLU A 124 2.32 -35.92 -32.79
CA GLU A 124 3.42 -34.95 -32.85
C GLU A 124 2.93 -33.67 -33.54
N GLN A 125 3.08 -32.53 -32.86
CA GLN A 125 2.75 -31.23 -33.41
C GLN A 125 4.03 -30.59 -33.94
N ALA A 126 3.97 -29.94 -35.10
CA ALA A 126 5.09 -29.16 -35.59
C ALA A 126 5.45 -28.07 -34.56
N PRO A 127 6.73 -27.86 -34.25
CA PRO A 127 7.13 -26.79 -33.34
C PRO A 127 6.69 -25.45 -33.95
N VAL A 128 5.88 -24.70 -33.20
CA VAL A 128 5.47 -23.35 -33.57
C VAL A 128 6.36 -22.39 -32.80
N ALA A 129 7.31 -21.76 -33.50
CA ALA A 129 8.06 -20.63 -32.96
C ALA A 129 7.27 -19.35 -33.21
N LEU A 130 7.33 -18.41 -32.26
CA LEU A 130 6.60 -17.17 -32.37
C LEU A 130 7.48 -16.13 -33.07
N LEU A 131 7.10 -15.76 -34.29
CA LEU A 131 7.78 -14.70 -35.04
C LEU A 131 7.34 -13.34 -34.51
N ILE A 132 8.30 -12.54 -34.04
CA ILE A 132 8.05 -11.23 -33.47
C ILE A 132 8.96 -10.17 -34.08
N ASP A 133 8.40 -8.96 -34.24
CA ASP A 133 9.16 -7.76 -34.58
C ASP A 133 9.88 -7.21 -33.34
N ILE A 134 11.18 -6.98 -33.47
CA ILE A 134 12.05 -6.57 -32.36
C ILE A 134 11.72 -5.16 -31.89
N ALA A 135 11.33 -4.25 -32.79
CA ALA A 135 10.94 -2.89 -32.42
C ALA A 135 9.66 -2.91 -31.57
N ALA A 136 8.74 -3.83 -31.88
CA ALA A 136 7.55 -4.07 -31.06
C ALA A 136 7.86 -4.74 -29.70
N ALA A 137 8.84 -5.66 -29.66
CA ALA A 137 9.21 -6.40 -28.45
C ALA A 137 10.06 -5.59 -27.44
N ASN A 138 10.88 -4.65 -27.93
CA ASN A 138 11.88 -3.94 -27.13
C ASN A 138 11.30 -3.22 -25.89
N PRO A 139 10.17 -2.48 -25.97
CA PRO A 139 9.60 -1.82 -24.78
C PRO A 139 9.18 -2.82 -23.69
N TYR A 140 8.71 -4.00 -24.09
CA TYR A 140 8.32 -5.05 -23.15
C TYR A 140 9.56 -5.71 -22.52
N ILE A 141 10.57 -6.05 -23.31
CA ILE A 141 11.81 -6.68 -22.80
C ILE A 141 12.46 -5.80 -21.72
N GLN A 142 12.45 -4.48 -21.89
CA GLN A 142 13.04 -3.54 -20.93
C GLN A 142 12.25 -3.40 -19.62
N THR A 143 10.96 -3.75 -19.62
CA THR A 143 10.07 -3.59 -18.46
C THR A 143 9.66 -4.91 -17.81
N ALA A 144 9.89 -6.04 -18.50
CA ALA A 144 9.57 -7.36 -18.01
C ALA A 144 10.52 -7.80 -16.87
N ALA A 145 9.98 -8.57 -15.93
CA ALA A 145 10.79 -9.16 -14.86
C ALA A 145 11.82 -10.15 -15.42
N ALA A 146 13.05 -10.10 -14.91
CA ALA A 146 14.17 -10.94 -15.36
C ALA A 146 13.83 -12.45 -15.37
N ALA A 147 13.10 -12.93 -14.36
CA ALA A 147 12.68 -14.32 -14.26
C ALA A 147 11.84 -14.81 -15.46
N ARG A 148 11.08 -13.91 -16.12
CA ARG A 148 10.32 -14.24 -17.34
C ARG A 148 11.20 -14.35 -18.58
N LEU A 149 12.28 -13.59 -18.64
CA LEU A 149 13.17 -13.55 -19.81
C LEU A 149 14.26 -14.63 -19.76
N GLN A 150 14.61 -15.09 -18.55
CA GLN A 150 15.75 -15.98 -18.31
C GLN A 150 15.68 -17.32 -19.07
N HIS A 151 14.47 -17.80 -19.38
CA HIS A 151 14.27 -19.09 -20.05
C HIS A 151 13.90 -18.97 -21.54
N LEU A 152 13.78 -17.75 -22.07
CA LEU A 152 13.46 -17.55 -23.48
C LEU A 152 14.71 -17.71 -24.33
N GLN A 153 14.60 -18.46 -25.42
CA GLN A 153 15.66 -18.61 -26.42
C GLN A 153 15.25 -17.87 -27.68
N TRP A 154 16.17 -17.06 -28.21
CA TRP A 154 15.88 -16.19 -29.35
C TRP A 154 16.76 -16.56 -30.53
N VAL A 155 16.16 -16.63 -31.71
CA VAL A 155 16.89 -16.77 -32.96
C VAL A 155 16.58 -15.56 -33.84
N MET A 156 17.60 -14.75 -34.11
CA MET A 156 17.49 -13.61 -35.01
C MET A 156 17.36 -14.11 -36.44
N LEU A 157 16.29 -13.75 -37.13
CA LEU A 157 16.12 -14.07 -38.56
C LEU A 157 16.76 -12.99 -39.44
N ASN A 158 16.66 -11.73 -39.01
CA ASN A 158 17.24 -10.55 -39.65
C ASN A 158 17.35 -9.41 -38.62
N GLU A 159 17.58 -8.17 -39.06
CA GLU A 159 17.74 -7.01 -38.18
C GLU A 159 16.45 -6.58 -37.45
N SER A 160 15.27 -6.96 -37.96
CA SER A 160 13.97 -6.53 -37.42
C SER A 160 13.14 -7.64 -36.81
N GLN A 161 13.47 -8.91 -37.05
CA GLN A 161 12.64 -10.05 -36.66
C GLN A 161 13.43 -11.13 -35.93
N ALA A 162 12.79 -11.69 -34.90
CA ALA A 162 13.31 -12.83 -34.15
C ALA A 162 12.23 -13.88 -33.92
N LEU A 163 12.67 -15.13 -33.78
CA LEU A 163 11.86 -16.23 -33.28
C LEU A 163 12.12 -16.38 -31.78
N VAL A 164 11.05 -16.56 -31.01
CA VAL A 164 11.10 -16.93 -29.58
C VAL A 164 10.25 -18.17 -29.30
#